data_AF-A0A7W1JF79-F1
#
_entry.id   AF-A0A7W1JF79-F1
#
_cell.length_a   1.000
_cell.length_b   1.000
_cell.length_c   1.000
_cell.angle_alpha   90.00
_cell.angle_beta   90.00
_cell.angle_gamma   90.00
#
_symmetry.space_group_name_H-M   'P 1'
#
loop_
_entity.id
_entity.type
_entity.pdbx_description
1 polymer ?
#
loop_
_entity_poly.entity_id
_entity_poly.type
_entity_poly.pdbx_seq_one_letter_code
_entity_poly.pdbx_strand_id
1 'polypeptide(L)' 'MEISLLVVLDMREQAALQAALVTHGAPDCLVTLALTGACRVGTLDEARKLRRWLADARATGNTDSPALNTIERSLIRFGV' A
#
# COMPACT_ATOMS: atom_id res chain seq x y z
N MET A 1 -10.39 -16.89 -2.61
CA MET A 1 -9.50 -16.99 -1.44
C MET A 1 -9.40 -15.62 -0.81
N GLU A 2 -9.91 -15.48 0.40
CA GLU A 2 -9.73 -14.27 1.21
C GLU A 2 -8.32 -14.30 1.82
N ILE A 3 -7.60 -13.17 1.76
CA ILE A 3 -6.35 -13.00 2.50
C ILE A 3 -6.59 -11.82 3.44
N SER A 4 -6.62 -12.05 4.76
CA SER A 4 -6.69 -10.93 5.71
C SER A 4 -5.29 -10.37 5.93
N LEU A 5 -4.87 -9.47 5.05
CA LEU A 5 -3.59 -8.76 5.17
C LEU A 5 -3.83 -7.47 5.97
N LEU A 6 -3.31 -7.44 7.21
CA LEU A 6 -3.33 -6.25 8.07
C LEU A 6 -1.92 -5.68 8.15
N VAL A 7 -1.70 -4.51 7.55
CA VAL A 7 -0.44 -3.77 7.66
C VAL A 7 -0.70 -2.55 8.52
N VAL A 8 -0.03 -2.48 9.67
CA VAL A 8 -0.09 -1.35 10.58
C VAL A 8 1.12 -0.45 10.34
N LEU A 9 0.87 0.81 9.98
CA LEU A 9 1.90 1.83 9.83
C LEU A 9 1.93 2.74 11.07
N ASP A 10 3.11 3.28 11.39
CA ASP A 10 3.21 4.35 12.38
C ASP A 10 2.67 5.70 11.87
N MET A 11 2.48 6.68 12.76
CA MET A 11 1.92 8.00 12.40
C MET A 11 2.77 8.77 11.35
N ARG A 12 4.10 8.58 11.34
CA ARG A 12 4.98 9.27 10.38
C ARG A 12 4.89 8.59 9.01
N GLU A 13 4.86 7.27 8.99
CA GLU A 13 4.65 6.46 7.79
C GLU A 13 3.27 6.71 7.18
N GLN A 14 2.23 6.85 8.01
CA GLN A 14 0.89 7.24 7.59
C GLN A 14 0.88 8.62 6.91
N ALA A 15 1.46 9.63 7.54
CA ALA A 15 1.51 10.99 6.98
C ALA A 15 2.32 11.06 5.67
N ALA A 16 3.47 10.38 5.63
CA ALA A 16 4.30 10.29 4.42
C ALA A 16 3.56 9.57 3.29
N LEU A 17 2.83 8.51 3.61
CA LEU A 17 2.02 7.80 2.63
C LEU A 17 0.85 8.65 2.16
N GLN A 18 0.10 9.30 3.06
CA GLN A 18 -1.03 10.15 2.69
C GLN A 18 -0.62 11.25 1.70
N ALA A 19 0.53 11.89 1.94
CA ALA A 19 1.10 12.88 1.02
C ALA A 19 1.40 12.28 -0.37
N ALA A 20 1.98 11.08 -0.42
CA ALA A 20 2.26 10.37 -1.67
C ALA A 20 0.97 9.97 -2.42
N LEU A 21 -0.05 9.49 -1.70
CA LEU A 21 -1.32 9.05 -2.30
C LEU A 21 -2.14 10.21 -2.88
N VAL A 22 -2.20 11.33 -2.16
CA VAL A 22 -2.89 12.57 -2.62
C VAL A 22 -2.23 13.11 -3.89
N THR A 23 -0.91 13.01 -3.99
CA THR A 23 -0.15 13.51 -5.14
C THR A 23 -0.37 12.66 -6.41
N HIS A 24 -0.72 11.38 -6.27
CA HIS A 24 -0.66 10.42 -7.38
C HIS A 24 -1.97 9.66 -7.67
N GLY A 25 -3.10 10.09 -7.10
CA GLY A 25 -4.40 9.51 -7.42
C GLY A 25 -4.49 8.02 -7.10
N ALA A 26 -4.01 7.64 -5.91
CA ALA A 26 -3.91 6.25 -5.51
C ALA A 26 -5.29 5.59 -5.26
N PRO A 27 -5.38 4.25 -5.39
CA PRO A 27 -6.62 3.51 -5.13
C PRO A 27 -7.11 3.63 -3.67
N ASP A 28 -8.43 3.58 -3.48
CA ASP A 28 -9.13 3.77 -2.19
C ASP A 28 -8.61 2.88 -1.05
N CYS A 29 -8.14 1.66 -1.38
CA CYS A 29 -7.58 0.74 -0.39
C CYS A 29 -6.27 1.24 0.23
N LEU A 30 -5.49 2.02 -0.51
CA LEU A 30 -4.28 2.69 0.00
C LEU A 30 -4.63 3.95 0.78
N VAL A 31 -5.62 4.71 0.31
CA VAL A 31 -6.13 5.90 1.02
C VAL A 31 -6.63 5.49 2.40
N THR A 32 -7.32 4.35 2.48
CA THR A 32 -7.75 3.75 3.75
C THR A 32 -6.57 3.40 4.65
N LEU A 33 -5.48 2.82 4.12
CA LEU A 33 -4.27 2.53 4.89
C LEU A 33 -3.58 3.81 5.39
N ALA A 34 -3.54 4.87 4.59
CA ALA A 34 -2.95 6.14 5.02
C ALA A 34 -3.79 6.86 6.09
N LEU A 35 -5.12 6.84 5.96
CA LEU A 35 -6.03 7.51 6.91
C LEU A 35 -6.22 6.76 8.22
N THR A 36 -6.16 5.42 8.20
CA THR A 36 -6.45 4.58 9.38
C THR A 36 -5.21 3.91 9.96
N GLY A 37 -4.07 3.99 9.27
CA GLY A 37 -2.88 3.22 9.62
C GLY A 37 -2.96 1.75 9.29
N ALA A 38 -4.08 1.27 8.76
CA ALA A 38 -4.35 -0.13 8.52
C ALA A 38 -4.84 -0.36 7.08
N CYS A 39 -4.12 -1.15 6.27
CA CYS A 39 -4.74 -1.74 5.08
C CYS A 39 -5.47 -2.99 5.50
N ARG A 40 -6.71 -3.13 5.03
CA ARG A 40 -7.44 -4.38 5.06
C ARG A 40 -7.69 -4.77 3.61
N VAL A 41 -6.83 -5.64 3.09
CA VAL A 41 -7.08 -6.30 1.81
C VAL A 41 -7.99 -7.48 2.09
N GLY A 42 -9.10 -7.62 1.37
CA GLY A 42 -10.04 -8.73 1.55
C GLY A 42 -9.77 -9.88 0.57
N THR A 43 -9.15 -9.58 -0.57
CA THR A 43 -9.03 -10.54 -1.69
C THR A 43 -7.64 -10.57 -2.32
N LEU A 44 -7.29 -11.72 -2.92
CA LEU A 44 -6.09 -11.89 -3.74
C LEU A 44 -6.01 -10.91 -4.92
N ASP A 45 -7.16 -10.58 -5.52
CA ASP A 45 -7.21 -9.69 -6.68
C ASP A 45 -6.85 -8.24 -6.30
N GLU A 46 -7.39 -7.75 -5.19
CA GLU A 46 -7.02 -6.45 -4.60
C GLU A 46 -5.53 -6.41 -4.27
N ALA A 47 -5.00 -7.47 -3.67
CA ALA A 47 -3.59 -7.56 -3.32
C ALA A 47 -2.70 -7.47 -4.58
N ARG A 48 -3.08 -8.14 -5.68
CA ARG A 48 -2.36 -8.07 -6.96
C ARG A 48 -2.49 -6.72 -7.65
N LYS A 49 -3.67 -6.10 -7.60
CA LYS A 49 -3.88 -4.73 -8.09
C LYS A 49 -2.98 -3.75 -7.34
N LEU A 50 -2.92 -3.88 -6.02
CA LEU A 50 -2.04 -3.08 -5.18
C LEU A 50 -0.56 -3.28 -5.54
N ARG A 51 -0.12 -4.53 -5.69
CA ARG A 51 1.27 -4.84 -6.10
C ARG A 51 1.63 -4.22 -7.45
N ARG A 52 0.72 -4.29 -8.44
CA ARG A 52 0.94 -3.68 -9.76
C ARG A 52 1.06 -2.16 -9.65
N TRP A 53 0.16 -1.52 -8.92
CA TRP A 53 0.21 -0.07 -8.71
C TRP A 53 1.52 0.35 -8.03
N LEU A 54 2.00 -0.41 -7.03
CA LEU A 54 3.29 -0.15 -6.37
C LEU A 54 4.46 -0.24 -7.35
N ALA A 55 4.46 -1.25 -8.23
CA ALA A 55 5.49 -1.41 -9.25
C ALA A 55 5.46 -0.27 -10.27
N ASP A 56 4.28 0.17 -10.71
CA ASP A 56 4.10 1.29 -11.63
C ASP A 56 4.55 2.61 -10.99
N ALA A 57 4.15 2.87 -9.75
CA ALA A 57 4.57 4.05 -8.99
C ALA A 57 6.10 4.12 -8.85
N ARG A 58 6.74 2.97 -8.62
CA ARG A 58 8.20 2.85 -8.53
C ARG A 58 8.88 3.06 -9.88
N ALA A 59 8.32 2.52 -10.96
CA ALA A 59 8.82 2.71 -12.32
C ALA A 59 8.78 4.19 -12.74
N THR A 60 7.82 4.96 -12.22
CA THR A 60 7.76 6.41 -12.41
C THR A 60 8.75 7.21 -11.54
N GLY A 61 9.58 6.54 -10.71
CA GLY A 61 10.61 7.18 -9.88
C GLY A 61 10.08 7.99 -8.70
N ASN A 62 8.78 7.90 -8.40
CA ASN A 62 8.09 8.82 -7.49
C ASN A 62 7.93 8.30 -6.06
N THR A 63 8.45 7.12 -5.74
CA THR A 63 8.04 6.41 -4.51
C THR A 63 9.17 5.65 -3.81
N ASP A 64 10.22 6.35 -3.40
CA ASP A 64 11.10 5.87 -2.32
C ASP A 64 10.49 6.24 -0.95
N SER A 65 9.31 5.69 -0.67
CA SER A 65 8.67 5.83 0.65
C SER A 65 8.89 4.56 1.47
N PRO A 66 9.40 4.66 2.72
CA PRO A 66 9.51 3.53 3.64
C PRO A 66 8.17 2.78 3.81
N ALA A 67 7.05 3.50 3.81
CA ALA A 67 5.71 2.92 3.92
C ALA A 67 5.37 2.01 2.73
N LEU A 68 5.74 2.40 1.51
CA LEU A 68 5.48 1.60 0.30
C LEU A 68 6.35 0.34 0.28
N ASN A 69 7.59 0.43 0.77
CA ASN A 69 8.45 -0.75 0.97
C ASN A 69 7.90 -1.73 2.03
N THR A 70 7.25 -1.22 3.08
CA THR A 70 6.59 -2.05 4.10
C THR A 70 5.36 -2.77 3.53
N ILE A 71 4.57 -2.09 2.70
CA ILE A 71 3.41 -2.67 2.02
C ILE A 71 3.87 -3.75 1.03
N GLU A 72 4.88 -3.48 0.20
CA GLU A 72 5.42 -4.43 -0.76
C GLU A 72 5.96 -5.70 -0.09
N ARG A 73 6.75 -5.56 0.98
CA ARG A 73 7.22 -6.70 1.78
C ARG A 73 6.08 -7.52 2.36
N SER A 74 5.01 -6.86 2.80
CA SER A 74 3.84 -7.54 3.33
C SER A 74 3.13 -8.34 2.23
N LEU A 75 2.94 -7.77 1.04
CA LEU A 75 2.34 -8.48 -0.10
C LEU A 75 3.14 -9.75 -0.47
N ILE A 76 4.47 -9.63 -0.55
CA ILE A 76 5.36 -10.77 -0.82
C ILE A 76 5.20 -11.86 0.25
N ARG A 77 5.13 -11.48 1.54
CA ARG A 77 4.95 -12.43 2.66
C ARG A 77 3.65 -13.25 2.53
N PHE A 78 2.61 -12.68 1.95
CA PHE A 78 1.33 -13.35 1.73
C PHE A 78 1.25 -14.10 0.39
N GLY A 79 2.36 -14.19 -0.36
CA GLY A 79 2.41 -14.91 -1.64
C GLY A 79 1.77 -14.17 -2.80
N VAL A 80 1.64 -12.84 -2.67
CA VAL A 80 1.09 -11.93 -3.69
C VAL A 80 2.20 -11.30 -4.50
#